data_AF-A0A952RF61-F1
#
_entry.id   AF-A0A952RF61-F1
#
_cell.length_a   1.000
_cell.length_b   1.000
_cell.length_c   1.000
_cell.angle_alpha   90.00
_cell.angle_beta   90.00
_cell.angle_gamma   90.00
#
_symmetry.space_group_name_H-M   'P 1'
#
loop_
_entity.id
_entity.type
_entity.pdbx_description
1 polymer ?
#
loop_
_entity_poly.entity_id
_entity_poly.type
_entity_poly.pdbx_seq_one_letter_code
_entity_poly.pdbx_strand_id
1 'polypeptide(L)'
;MGLLAAFGIVGGAGCSSEVDEEKEPVDVSEAELTLRTATVLGRLEPGGVHAGRYMPPRRSAWTFTARGGDQLTVWVRSPVGDAVAFLTDAQWNVLAYNDDAEPGTHDARIRFVVPPSVAPNTTFRVVFEDYQLLPAMFTTSVDVRPSVTCSYGSALHLSGDTFPSADGCNTCTCGPGGITCTKKICACDPHSPSPGVHYVASPAQCQDISFTCGPGQVHFQNGCGCGCKTI
;
A
#
# COMPACT_ATOMS: atom_id res chain seq x y z
N MET A 1 33.82 -80.56 -3.63
CA MET A 1 33.98 -79.30 -2.87
C MET A 1 32.76 -78.44 -3.12
N GLY A 2 31.81 -78.48 -2.20
CA GLY A 2 30.56 -77.73 -2.27
C GLY A 2 30.41 -76.82 -1.06
N LEU A 3 29.26 -76.13 -1.09
CA LEU A 3 28.63 -75.34 -0.02
C LEU A 3 29.21 -73.95 0.26
N LEU A 4 28.54 -72.94 -0.30
CA LEU A 4 28.45 -71.60 0.29
C LEU A 4 27.27 -71.58 1.27
N ALA A 5 27.57 -71.24 2.51
CA ALA A 5 26.63 -71.17 3.62
C ALA A 5 25.81 -69.87 3.59
N ALA A 6 24.53 -70.01 3.91
CA ALA A 6 23.63 -68.92 4.25
C ALA A 6 23.85 -68.47 5.69
N PHE A 7 23.71 -67.17 5.94
CA PHE A 7 23.39 -66.61 7.26
C PHE A 7 22.27 -65.59 7.07
N GLY A 8 21.14 -65.82 7.75
CA GLY A 8 20.07 -64.85 7.93
C GLY A 8 20.04 -64.36 9.37
N ILE A 9 19.63 -63.10 9.58
CA ILE A 9 19.10 -62.61 10.86
C ILE A 9 17.93 -61.64 10.59
N VAL A 10 16.73 -62.11 10.97
CA VAL A 10 15.64 -61.49 11.74
C VAL A 10 15.46 -59.95 11.74
N GLY A 11 14.31 -59.50 11.19
CA GLY A 11 13.23 -58.78 11.89
C GLY A 11 13.44 -57.34 12.40
N GLY A 12 12.68 -56.39 11.82
CA GLY A 12 12.46 -55.06 12.41
C GLY A 12 11.46 -54.20 11.63
N ALA A 13 10.29 -53.98 12.26
CA ALA A 13 9.32 -52.88 12.09
C ALA A 13 8.96 -52.39 10.66
N GLY A 14 7.75 -52.76 10.22
CA GLY A 14 7.06 -52.00 9.19
C GLY A 14 6.63 -50.63 9.73
N CYS A 15 7.03 -49.58 9.03
CA CYS A 15 6.38 -48.28 9.08
C CYS A 15 5.75 -48.04 7.70
N SER A 16 4.42 -48.03 7.66
CA SER A 16 3.66 -47.43 6.57
C SER A 16 3.85 -45.93 6.68
N SER A 17 4.72 -45.35 5.88
CA SER A 17 4.78 -43.91 5.69
C SER A 17 3.88 -43.56 4.51
N GLU A 18 2.84 -42.81 4.84
CA GLU A 18 1.91 -42.16 3.94
C GLU A 18 2.69 -41.40 2.87
N VAL A 19 2.27 -41.52 1.62
CA VAL A 19 2.79 -40.71 0.52
C VAL A 19 2.21 -39.32 0.73
N ASP A 20 2.94 -38.47 1.44
CA ASP A 20 2.74 -37.03 1.38
C ASP A 20 3.02 -36.61 -0.06
N GLU A 21 1.98 -36.07 -0.71
CA GLU A 21 2.03 -35.46 -2.02
C GLU A 21 2.88 -34.18 -1.90
N GLU A 22 4.20 -34.32 -2.03
CA GLU A 22 5.11 -33.20 -2.14
C GLU A 22 4.75 -32.41 -3.41
N LYS A 23 4.06 -31.29 -3.21
CA LYS A 23 3.85 -30.26 -4.23
C LYS A 23 5.23 -29.79 -4.70
N GLU A 24 5.66 -30.32 -5.86
CA GLU A 24 6.89 -29.94 -6.54
C GLU A 24 7.05 -28.41 -6.54
N PRO A 25 8.21 -27.86 -6.14
CA PRO A 25 8.45 -26.43 -6.23
C PRO A 25 8.47 -26.07 -7.73
N VAL A 26 7.49 -25.28 -8.18
CA VAL A 26 7.49 -24.70 -9.52
C VAL A 26 8.82 -23.97 -9.70
N ASP A 27 9.68 -24.51 -10.57
CA ASP A 27 10.96 -23.89 -10.90
C ASP A 27 10.68 -22.49 -11.45
N VAL A 28 11.03 -21.49 -10.64
CA VAL A 28 10.80 -20.07 -10.90
C VAL A 28 11.37 -19.68 -12.28
N SER A 29 12.41 -20.39 -12.76
CA SER A 29 13.05 -20.11 -14.04
C SER A 29 12.13 -20.38 -15.26
N GLU A 30 11.38 -21.48 -15.25
CA GLU A 30 10.43 -21.83 -16.33
C GLU A 30 9.18 -20.93 -16.28
N ALA A 31 8.71 -20.61 -15.07
CA ALA A 31 7.61 -19.66 -14.88
C ALA A 31 7.96 -18.25 -15.38
N GLU A 32 9.19 -17.78 -15.13
CA GLU A 32 9.67 -16.50 -15.66
C GLU A 32 9.88 -16.53 -17.18
N LEU A 33 10.40 -17.63 -17.74
CA LEU A 33 10.52 -17.79 -19.19
C LEU A 33 9.15 -17.74 -19.89
N THR A 34 8.15 -18.41 -19.31
CA THR A 34 6.79 -18.42 -19.85
C THR A 34 6.14 -17.03 -19.76
N LEU A 35 6.41 -16.25 -18.71
CA LEU A 35 5.95 -14.85 -18.62
C LEU A 35 6.51 -13.97 -19.74
N ARG A 36 7.77 -14.15 -20.16
CA ARG A 36 8.38 -13.39 -21.28
C ARG A 36 7.62 -13.53 -22.60
N THR A 37 6.81 -14.58 -22.75
CA THR A 37 6.01 -14.86 -23.95
C THR A 37 4.57 -14.35 -23.86
N ALA A 38 4.18 -13.71 -22.76
CA ALA A 38 2.85 -13.18 -22.55
C ALA A 38 2.48 -12.14 -23.63
N THR A 39 1.21 -12.18 -24.06
CA THR A 39 0.65 -11.20 -24.98
C THR A 39 0.41 -9.88 -24.24
N VAL A 40 1.16 -8.84 -24.60
CA VAL A 40 0.93 -7.49 -24.08
C VAL A 40 -0.26 -6.87 -24.80
N LEU A 41 -1.35 -6.63 -24.06
CA LEU A 41 -2.62 -6.10 -24.56
C LEU A 41 -2.59 -4.58 -24.76
N GLY A 42 -1.73 -3.89 -24.02
CA GLY A 42 -1.59 -2.43 -24.09
C GLY A 42 -1.01 -1.83 -22.82
N ARG A 43 -1.27 -0.53 -22.63
CA ARG A 43 -0.89 0.22 -21.43
C ARG A 43 -2.12 0.53 -20.60
N LEU A 44 -2.06 0.29 -19.28
CA LEU A 44 -3.05 0.76 -18.33
C LEU A 44 -2.84 2.24 -18.07
N GLU A 45 -3.94 2.98 -18.12
CA GLU A 45 -4.01 4.29 -17.49
C GLU A 45 -4.24 4.10 -15.97
N PRO A 46 -3.38 4.67 -15.09
CA PRO A 46 -3.58 4.58 -13.65
C PRO A 46 -4.98 5.04 -13.23
N GLY A 47 -5.64 4.26 -12.36
CA GLY A 47 -7.02 4.51 -11.92
C GLY A 47 -8.11 4.03 -12.90
N GLY A 48 -7.75 3.61 -14.11
CA GLY A 48 -8.68 3.02 -15.08
C GLY A 48 -8.87 1.51 -14.91
N VAL A 49 -10.01 0.99 -15.36
CA VAL A 49 -10.31 -0.45 -15.43
C VAL A 49 -10.30 -0.88 -16.90
N HIS A 50 -9.49 -1.88 -17.23
CA HIS A 50 -9.28 -2.34 -18.60
C HIS A 50 -9.66 -3.81 -18.74
N ALA A 51 -10.44 -4.14 -19.76
CA ALA A 51 -10.86 -5.52 -20.03
C ALA A 51 -9.89 -6.21 -21.00
N GLY A 52 -9.49 -7.45 -20.69
CA GLY A 52 -8.65 -8.28 -21.56
C GLY A 52 -9.05 -9.76 -21.49
N ARG A 53 -8.94 -10.49 -22.60
CA ARG A 53 -9.21 -11.95 -22.60
C ARG A 53 -7.92 -12.74 -22.48
N TYR A 54 -7.86 -13.60 -21.48
CA TYR A 54 -6.80 -14.60 -21.35
C TYR A 54 -6.98 -15.73 -22.38
N MET A 55 -5.85 -16.18 -22.95
CA MET A 55 -5.75 -16.96 -24.18
C MET A 55 -4.66 -18.04 -24.05
N PRO A 56 -4.94 -19.18 -23.38
CA PRO A 56 -3.99 -20.27 -23.27
C PRO A 56 -3.40 -20.67 -24.65
N PRO A 57 -2.10 -20.99 -24.72
CA PRO A 57 -1.15 -21.12 -23.61
C PRO A 57 -0.50 -19.78 -23.21
N ARG A 58 -0.81 -18.68 -23.88
CA ARG A 58 -0.15 -17.39 -23.63
C ARG A 58 -0.89 -16.60 -22.56
N ARG A 59 -0.16 -16.26 -21.50
CA ARG A 59 -0.61 -15.29 -20.51
C ARG A 59 -0.90 -13.94 -21.16
N SER A 60 -1.77 -13.16 -20.53
CA SER A 60 -2.06 -11.80 -20.96
C SER A 60 -1.39 -10.80 -20.04
N ALA A 61 -0.94 -9.68 -20.58
CA ALA A 61 -0.25 -8.67 -19.79
C ALA A 61 -0.70 -7.27 -20.16
N TRP A 62 -0.78 -6.41 -19.15
CA TRP A 62 -0.86 -4.97 -19.34
C TRP A 62 0.40 -4.29 -18.83
N THR A 63 0.82 -3.22 -19.49
CA THR A 63 1.97 -2.41 -19.05
C THR A 63 1.50 -1.16 -18.31
N PHE A 64 2.30 -0.65 -17.39
CA PHE A 64 2.10 0.68 -16.80
C PHE A 64 3.45 1.24 -16.35
N THR A 65 3.50 2.52 -15.98
CA THR A 65 4.72 3.14 -15.47
C THR A 65 4.57 3.59 -14.03
N ALA A 66 5.62 3.39 -13.23
CA ALA A 66 5.73 3.86 -11.86
C ALA A 66 7.16 4.33 -11.58
N ARG A 67 7.38 4.95 -10.42
CA ARG A 67 8.70 5.38 -9.95
C ARG A 67 9.02 4.80 -8.57
N GLY A 68 10.29 4.90 -8.17
CA GLY A 68 10.72 4.49 -6.84
C GLY A 68 9.89 5.13 -5.72
N GLY A 69 9.49 4.30 -4.78
CA GLY A 69 8.65 4.65 -3.63
C GLY A 69 7.15 4.49 -3.85
N ASP A 70 6.64 4.53 -5.09
CA ASP A 70 5.19 4.48 -5.35
C ASP A 70 4.53 3.26 -4.69
N GLN A 71 3.33 3.44 -4.15
CA GLN A 71 2.52 2.36 -3.61
C GLN A 71 1.50 1.93 -4.65
N LEU A 72 1.58 0.66 -5.04
CA LEU A 72 0.74 0.05 -6.06
C LEU A 72 -0.33 -0.81 -5.39
N THR A 73 -1.57 -0.67 -5.83
CA THR A 73 -2.62 -1.68 -5.61
C THR A 73 -3.15 -2.14 -6.95
N VAL A 74 -2.90 -3.40 -7.29
CA VAL A 74 -3.34 -4.04 -8.53
C VAL A 74 -4.52 -4.94 -8.23
N TRP A 75 -5.53 -4.91 -9.09
CA TRP A 75 -6.63 -5.86 -9.11
C TRP A 75 -6.73 -6.54 -10.47
N VAL A 76 -6.97 -7.85 -10.45
CA VAL A 76 -7.39 -8.63 -11.61
C VAL A 76 -8.64 -9.40 -11.18
N ARG A 77 -9.73 -9.23 -11.94
CA ARG A 77 -11.04 -9.78 -11.56
C ARG A 77 -11.73 -10.46 -12.73
N SER A 78 -12.55 -11.45 -12.45
CA SER A 78 -13.41 -12.07 -13.45
C SER A 78 -14.74 -12.52 -12.84
N PRO A 79 -15.87 -12.37 -13.54
CA PRO A 79 -17.13 -12.95 -13.09
C PRO A 79 -17.19 -14.48 -13.29
N VAL A 80 -16.29 -15.07 -14.07
CA VAL A 80 -16.36 -16.49 -14.47
C VAL A 80 -15.03 -17.23 -14.40
N GLY A 81 -13.90 -16.51 -14.44
CA GLY A 81 -12.56 -17.07 -14.32
C GLY A 81 -12.00 -16.96 -12.91
N ASP A 82 -10.88 -17.66 -12.70
CA ASP A 82 -10.15 -17.72 -11.44
C ASP A 82 -8.81 -17.01 -11.59
N ALA A 83 -8.73 -15.76 -11.13
CA ALA A 83 -7.68 -14.84 -11.54
C ALA A 83 -6.35 -15.13 -10.85
N VAL A 84 -5.31 -15.44 -11.62
CA VAL A 84 -3.93 -15.44 -11.13
C VAL A 84 -3.23 -14.20 -11.66
N ALA A 85 -2.66 -13.37 -10.78
CA ALA A 85 -1.96 -12.15 -11.14
C ALA A 85 -0.48 -12.18 -10.72
N PHE A 86 0.38 -11.64 -11.58
CA PHE A 86 1.79 -11.42 -11.34
C PHE A 86 2.14 -9.96 -11.65
N LEU A 87 2.88 -9.32 -10.75
CA LEU A 87 3.53 -8.03 -11.00
C LEU A 87 4.97 -8.29 -11.42
N THR A 88 5.38 -7.81 -12.59
CA THR A 88 6.76 -7.95 -13.07
C THR A 88 7.42 -6.62 -13.38
N ASP A 89 8.75 -6.61 -13.32
CA ASP A 89 9.57 -5.49 -13.77
C ASP A 89 9.74 -5.47 -15.31
N ALA A 90 10.57 -4.55 -15.81
CA ALA A 90 10.86 -4.43 -17.23
C ALA A 90 11.54 -5.69 -17.82
N GLN A 91 12.31 -6.41 -17.01
CA GLN A 91 13.06 -7.62 -17.34
C GLN A 91 12.24 -8.92 -17.20
N TRP A 92 10.97 -8.81 -16.82
CA TRP A 92 10.04 -9.92 -16.54
C TRP A 92 10.31 -10.71 -15.26
N ASN A 93 11.11 -10.18 -14.35
CA ASN A 93 11.28 -10.79 -13.04
C ASN A 93 9.98 -10.60 -12.24
N VAL A 94 9.53 -11.65 -11.54
CA VAL A 94 8.32 -11.57 -10.72
C VAL A 94 8.64 -10.86 -9.41
N LEU A 95 7.96 -9.73 -9.18
CA LEU A 95 8.12 -8.91 -7.97
C LEU A 95 7.11 -9.26 -6.89
N ALA A 96 5.90 -9.64 -7.31
CA ALA A 96 4.82 -10.08 -6.43
C ALA A 96 3.82 -10.91 -7.24
N TYR A 97 3.07 -11.78 -6.56
CA TYR A 97 1.99 -12.55 -7.16
C TYR A 97 0.84 -12.70 -6.17
N ASN A 98 -0.36 -12.95 -6.69
CA ASN A 98 -1.53 -13.36 -5.91
C ASN A 98 -2.55 -14.02 -6.84
N ASP A 99 -3.19 -15.08 -6.35
CA ASP A 99 -4.26 -15.83 -7.02
C ASP A 99 -5.61 -15.69 -6.31
N ASP A 100 -5.63 -15.52 -4.99
CA ASP A 100 -6.86 -15.17 -4.25
C ASP A 100 -6.66 -13.90 -3.41
N ALA A 101 -7.47 -12.87 -3.65
CA ALA A 101 -7.39 -11.58 -2.94
C ALA A 101 -7.72 -11.75 -1.46
N GLU A 102 -8.66 -12.66 -1.16
CA GLU A 102 -9.12 -13.08 0.17
C GLU A 102 -9.56 -14.56 0.12
N PRO A 103 -9.59 -15.29 1.24
CA PRO A 103 -9.99 -16.70 1.24
C PRO A 103 -11.38 -16.91 0.62
N GLY A 104 -11.46 -17.75 -0.42
CA GLY A 104 -12.71 -18.08 -1.11
C GLY A 104 -13.16 -17.06 -2.17
N THR A 105 -12.32 -16.09 -2.53
CA THR A 105 -12.53 -15.23 -3.71
C THR A 105 -11.75 -15.75 -4.89
N HIS A 106 -12.23 -15.51 -6.12
CA HIS A 106 -11.55 -15.85 -7.38
C HIS A 106 -10.89 -14.63 -8.06
N ASP A 107 -10.77 -13.53 -7.33
CA ASP A 107 -10.15 -12.30 -7.79
C ASP A 107 -8.73 -12.21 -7.22
N ALA A 108 -7.78 -11.65 -7.96
CA ALA A 108 -6.44 -11.39 -7.44
C ALA A 108 -6.25 -9.92 -7.04
N ARG A 109 -5.52 -9.70 -5.94
CA ARG A 109 -5.10 -8.39 -5.45
C ARG A 109 -3.63 -8.38 -5.01
N ILE A 110 -2.82 -7.56 -5.67
CA ILE A 110 -1.42 -7.33 -5.28
C ILE A 110 -1.28 -5.94 -4.66
N ARG A 111 -0.61 -5.86 -3.51
CA ARG A 111 -0.13 -4.60 -2.91
C ARG A 111 1.39 -4.60 -2.94
N PHE A 112 2.00 -3.57 -3.50
CA PHE A 112 3.44 -3.51 -3.70
C PHE A 112 3.98 -2.10 -3.52
N VAL A 113 5.14 -1.95 -2.88
CA VAL A 113 5.85 -0.66 -2.79
C VAL A 113 7.05 -0.72 -3.71
N VAL A 114 7.11 0.17 -4.70
CA VAL A 114 8.22 0.21 -5.64
C VAL A 114 9.51 0.57 -4.90
N PRO A 115 10.62 -0.20 -5.06
CA PRO A 115 11.88 0.13 -4.39
C PRO A 115 12.34 1.57 -4.70
N PRO A 116 12.80 2.36 -3.71
CA PRO A 116 13.18 3.77 -3.92
C PRO A 116 14.26 4.01 -4.99
N SER A 117 15.08 2.99 -5.30
CA SER A 117 16.12 3.05 -6.32
C SER A 117 15.60 3.01 -7.76
N VAL A 118 14.32 2.66 -7.97
CA VAL A 118 13.74 2.55 -9.31
C VAL A 118 13.61 3.93 -9.94
N ALA A 119 14.15 4.07 -11.15
CA ALA A 119 14.12 5.30 -11.93
C ALA A 119 12.66 5.76 -12.23
N PRO A 120 12.43 7.07 -12.43
CA PRO A 120 11.12 7.56 -12.83
C PRO A 120 10.68 6.99 -14.17
N ASN A 121 9.35 6.85 -14.35
CA ASN A 121 8.72 6.31 -15.56
C ASN A 121 9.19 4.89 -15.95
N THR A 122 9.62 4.09 -14.97
CA THR A 122 10.00 2.69 -15.20
C THR A 122 8.76 1.87 -15.56
N THR A 123 8.88 1.01 -16.57
CA THR A 123 7.77 0.16 -17.02
C THR A 123 7.66 -1.09 -16.15
N PHE A 124 6.45 -1.37 -15.69
CA PHE A 124 6.04 -2.58 -14.99
C PHE A 124 4.96 -3.29 -15.80
N ARG A 125 4.65 -4.54 -15.44
CA ARG A 125 3.55 -5.30 -16.05
C ARG A 125 2.68 -5.95 -14.99
N VAL A 126 1.38 -5.95 -15.26
CA VAL A 126 0.43 -6.85 -14.61
C VAL A 126 0.19 -7.99 -15.60
N VAL A 127 0.73 -9.16 -15.31
CA VAL A 127 0.50 -10.38 -16.08
C VAL A 127 -0.60 -11.17 -15.39
N PHE A 128 -1.52 -11.75 -16.16
CA PHE A 128 -2.62 -12.52 -15.60
C PHE A 128 -2.96 -13.75 -16.45
N GLU A 129 -3.53 -14.72 -15.76
CA GLU A 129 -4.09 -15.95 -16.31
C GLU A 129 -5.28 -16.45 -15.49
N ASP A 130 -5.92 -17.50 -16.00
CA ASP A 130 -6.91 -18.27 -15.28
C ASP A 130 -6.22 -19.46 -14.60
N TYR A 131 -6.55 -19.74 -13.33
CA TYR A 131 -5.94 -20.81 -12.54
C TYR A 131 -6.13 -22.19 -13.19
N GLN A 132 -7.28 -22.42 -13.82
CA GLN A 132 -7.62 -23.67 -14.51
C GLN A 132 -7.14 -23.67 -15.98
N LEU A 133 -6.42 -22.62 -16.40
CA LEU A 133 -5.95 -22.41 -17.76
C LEU A 133 -7.11 -22.40 -18.78
N LEU A 134 -8.27 -21.89 -18.38
CA LEU A 134 -9.44 -21.74 -19.26
C LEU A 134 -9.53 -20.34 -19.87
N PRO A 135 -9.95 -20.20 -21.14
CA PRO A 135 -10.10 -18.87 -21.74
C PRO A 135 -11.22 -18.06 -21.07
N ALA A 136 -10.87 -16.98 -20.36
CA ALA A 136 -11.83 -16.10 -19.66
C ALA A 136 -11.53 -14.61 -19.87
N MET A 137 -12.55 -13.78 -19.70
CA MET A 137 -12.41 -12.32 -19.69
C MET A 137 -12.05 -11.85 -18.28
N PHE A 138 -11.07 -10.96 -18.18
CA PHE A 138 -10.65 -10.34 -16.93
C PHE A 138 -10.70 -8.83 -17.04
N THR A 139 -10.95 -8.17 -15.92
CA THR A 139 -10.73 -6.73 -15.76
C THR A 139 -9.48 -6.49 -14.92
N THR A 140 -8.60 -5.61 -15.38
CA THR A 140 -7.37 -5.23 -14.69
C THR A 140 -7.40 -3.75 -14.35
N SER A 141 -7.00 -3.39 -13.13
CA SER A 141 -6.79 -2.00 -12.74
C SER A 141 -5.56 -1.87 -11.85
N VAL A 142 -4.86 -0.74 -11.97
CA VAL A 142 -3.76 -0.37 -11.09
C VAL A 142 -4.02 1.01 -10.48
N ASP A 143 -4.05 1.07 -9.15
CA ASP A 143 -3.97 2.32 -8.39
C ASP A 143 -2.49 2.59 -8.07
N VAL A 144 -1.93 3.63 -8.67
CA VAL A 144 -0.56 4.10 -8.40
C VAL A 144 -0.67 5.30 -7.48
N ARG A 145 -0.32 5.12 -6.20
CA ARG A 145 -0.24 6.22 -5.25
C ARG A 145 1.20 6.73 -5.22
N PRO A 146 1.47 7.95 -5.73
CA PRO A 146 2.83 8.46 -5.73
C PRO A 146 3.37 8.53 -4.32
N SER A 147 4.59 8.03 -4.12
CA SER A 147 5.31 8.36 -2.90
C SER A 147 5.76 9.80 -2.99
N VAL A 148 5.20 10.60 -2.09
CA VAL A 148 5.50 12.01 -1.88
C VAL A 148 5.89 12.13 -0.42
N THR A 149 6.97 12.84 -0.17
CA THR A 149 7.36 13.21 1.17
C THR A 149 7.05 14.69 1.37
N CYS A 150 6.22 15.00 2.35
CA CYS A 150 5.93 16.36 2.76
C CYS A 150 6.77 16.73 3.98
N SER A 151 7.24 17.98 4.06
CA SER A 151 7.87 18.51 5.26
C SER A 151 6.88 19.39 6.02
N TYR A 152 6.65 19.11 7.30
CA TYR A 152 5.85 19.94 8.21
C TYR A 152 6.67 20.26 9.46
N GLY A 153 7.10 21.51 9.61
CA GLY A 153 8.07 21.86 10.64
C GLY A 153 9.38 21.10 10.45
N SER A 154 9.78 20.29 11.45
CA SER A 154 10.95 19.41 11.38
C SER A 154 10.61 17.95 11.04
N ALA A 155 9.34 17.62 10.86
CA ALA A 155 8.89 16.25 10.59
C ALA A 155 8.72 15.99 9.09
N LEU A 156 9.11 14.79 8.66
CA LEU A 156 8.83 14.26 7.32
C LEU A 156 7.63 13.34 7.37
N HIS A 157 6.68 13.54 6.46
CA HIS A 157 5.46 12.77 6.32
C HIS A 157 5.37 12.12 4.94
N LEU A 158 4.95 10.87 4.87
CA LEU A 158 4.71 10.16 3.63
C LEU A 158 3.31 10.44 3.08
N SER A 159 3.14 10.24 1.78
CA SER A 159 1.85 10.37 1.09
C SER A 159 0.78 9.49 1.75
N GLY A 160 -0.35 10.11 2.11
CA GLY A 160 -1.44 9.49 2.86
C GLY A 160 -1.37 9.70 4.38
N ASP A 161 -0.23 10.10 4.93
CA ASP A 161 -0.10 10.38 6.36
C ASP A 161 -1.07 11.48 6.77
N THR A 162 -1.73 11.27 7.91
CA THR A 162 -2.63 12.24 8.54
C THR A 162 -2.11 12.53 9.95
N PHE A 163 -1.92 13.80 10.29
CA PHE A 163 -1.25 14.24 11.51
C PHE A 163 -1.86 15.55 12.06
N PRO A 164 -1.73 15.84 13.37
CA PRO A 164 -2.20 17.10 13.93
C PRO A 164 -1.40 18.30 13.39
N SER A 165 -2.11 19.39 13.09
CA SER A 165 -1.51 20.70 12.76
C SER A 165 -0.81 21.28 13.99
N ALA A 166 0.14 22.19 13.77
CA ALA A 166 0.83 22.93 14.82
C ALA A 166 -0.12 23.79 15.67
N ASP A 167 -1.32 24.08 15.17
CA ASP A 167 -2.38 24.76 15.93
C ASP A 167 -3.12 23.85 16.94
N GLY A 168 -2.84 22.55 16.96
CA GLY A 168 -3.41 21.58 17.91
C GLY A 168 -4.87 21.20 17.67
N CYS A 169 -5.50 21.70 16.60
CA CYS A 169 -6.93 21.53 16.37
C CYS A 169 -7.25 21.06 14.95
N ASN A 170 -6.52 21.58 13.96
CA ASN A 170 -6.65 21.12 12.60
C ASN A 170 -5.89 19.82 12.39
N THR A 171 -6.33 19.07 11.39
CA THR A 171 -5.67 17.84 10.97
C THR A 171 -5.15 18.05 9.56
N CYS A 172 -3.89 17.71 9.35
CA CYS A 172 -3.19 17.82 8.09
C CYS A 172 -3.03 16.45 7.45
N THR A 173 -3.04 16.41 6.12
CA THR A 173 -2.76 15.21 5.33
C THR A 173 -1.67 15.53 4.31
N CYS A 174 -0.66 14.66 4.20
CA CYS A 174 0.33 14.74 3.12
C CYS A 174 -0.21 14.05 1.86
N GLY A 175 -0.19 14.75 0.73
CA GLY A 175 -0.64 14.19 -0.54
C GLY A 175 0.18 14.71 -1.73
N PRO A 176 -0.26 14.40 -2.97
CA PRO A 176 0.46 14.78 -4.19
C PRO A 176 0.70 16.29 -4.33
N GLY A 177 -0.20 17.12 -3.81
CA GLY A 177 -0.07 18.58 -3.80
C GLY A 177 0.68 19.16 -2.60
N GLY A 178 1.33 18.33 -1.78
CA GLY A 178 1.91 18.72 -0.49
C GLY A 178 0.93 18.56 0.67
N ILE A 179 1.06 19.42 1.68
CA ILE A 179 0.28 19.33 2.92
C ILE A 179 -1.03 20.11 2.75
N THR A 180 -2.15 19.45 3.05
CA THR A 180 -3.46 20.09 3.15
C THR A 180 -4.03 19.87 4.55
N CYS A 181 -4.43 20.94 5.23
CA CYS A 181 -5.03 20.86 6.56
C CYS A 181 -6.50 21.25 6.55
N THR A 182 -7.29 20.70 7.48
CA THR A 182 -8.65 21.18 7.74
C THR A 182 -8.61 22.67 8.11
N LYS A 183 -9.74 23.37 7.93
CA LYS A 183 -9.92 24.76 8.34
C LYS A 183 -11.04 24.87 9.37
N LYS A 184 -10.90 24.13 10.47
CA LYS A 184 -11.82 24.23 11.60
C LYS A 184 -11.58 25.57 12.28
N ILE A 185 -12.67 26.23 12.68
CA ILE A 185 -12.58 27.33 13.66
C ILE A 185 -12.18 26.64 14.97
N CYS A 186 -10.93 26.79 15.35
CA CYS A 186 -10.41 26.16 16.55
C CYS A 186 -11.03 26.82 17.77
N ALA A 187 -11.80 26.03 18.53
CA ALA A 187 -12.20 26.42 19.87
C ALA A 187 -10.91 26.67 20.65
N CYS A 188 -10.78 27.86 21.20
CA CYS A 188 -9.68 28.22 22.05
C CYS A 188 -9.77 27.41 23.35
N ASP A 189 -8.74 26.63 23.64
CA ASP A 189 -8.66 25.90 24.91
C ASP A 189 -7.91 26.77 25.93
N PRO A 190 -8.58 27.29 26.97
CA PRO A 190 -7.90 28.03 28.03
C PRO A 190 -6.94 27.16 28.85
N HIS A 191 -7.05 25.83 28.81
CA HIS A 191 -6.16 24.88 29.46
C HIS A 191 -5.01 24.39 28.58
N SER A 192 -5.12 24.56 27.26
CA SER A 192 -4.06 24.29 26.28
C SER A 192 -4.00 25.36 25.19
N PRO A 193 -3.65 26.61 25.53
CA PRO A 193 -3.67 27.71 24.58
C PRO A 193 -2.58 27.57 23.51
N SER A 194 -2.82 28.16 22.33
CA SER A 194 -1.79 28.28 21.29
C SER A 194 -0.52 28.96 21.84
N PRO A 195 0.68 28.62 21.31
CA PRO A 195 1.92 29.23 21.75
C PRO A 195 1.86 30.77 21.74
N GLY A 196 2.25 31.40 22.83
CA GLY A 196 2.22 32.86 22.97
C GLY A 196 0.85 33.45 23.33
N VAL A 197 -0.16 32.64 23.64
CA VAL A 197 -1.47 33.08 24.14
C VAL A 197 -1.61 32.69 25.61
N HIS A 198 -1.97 33.64 26.47
CA HIS A 198 -2.21 33.42 27.88
C HIS A 198 -3.59 33.96 28.29
N TYR A 199 -4.53 33.07 28.62
CA TYR A 199 -5.84 33.44 29.14
C TYR A 199 -5.74 33.85 30.61
N VAL A 200 -6.39 34.95 30.95
CA VAL A 200 -6.46 35.48 32.32
C VAL A 200 -7.84 35.21 32.92
N ALA A 201 -8.90 35.21 32.10
CA ALA A 201 -10.26 34.93 32.56
C ALA A 201 -11.17 34.34 31.48
N SER A 202 -12.27 33.72 31.94
CA SER A 202 -13.34 33.17 31.09
C SER A 202 -14.16 34.30 30.42
N PRO A 203 -14.95 34.00 29.37
CA PRO A 203 -15.70 35.03 28.64
C PRO A 203 -16.63 35.87 29.53
N ALA A 204 -17.26 35.22 30.52
CA ALA A 204 -18.19 35.88 31.44
C ALA A 204 -17.49 36.88 32.37
N GLN A 205 -16.23 36.64 32.71
CA GLN A 205 -15.45 37.45 33.66
C GLN A 205 -14.72 38.61 33.00
N CYS A 206 -14.60 38.63 31.66
CA CYS A 206 -13.79 39.60 30.95
C CYS A 206 -14.25 41.05 31.06
N GLN A 207 -15.52 41.27 31.41
CA GLN A 207 -16.06 42.62 31.67
C GLN A 207 -15.79 43.10 33.10
N ASP A 208 -15.47 42.17 34.01
CA ASP A 208 -15.40 42.43 35.45
C ASP A 208 -13.96 42.45 35.99
N ILE A 209 -12.97 42.22 35.13
CA ILE A 209 -11.56 42.19 35.51
C ILE A 209 -10.74 43.24 34.76
N SER A 210 -9.76 43.81 35.46
CA SER A 210 -8.70 44.62 34.86
C SER A 210 -7.36 43.91 35.04
N PHE A 211 -6.61 43.75 33.96
CA PHE A 211 -5.25 43.21 33.99
C PHE A 211 -4.37 44.02 33.04
N THR A 212 -3.05 43.82 33.12
CA THR A 212 -2.07 44.49 32.25
C THR A 212 -1.19 43.45 31.60
N CYS A 213 -0.98 43.56 30.29
CA CYS A 213 -0.06 42.68 29.58
C CYS A 213 1.40 43.11 29.73
N GLY A 214 2.32 42.13 29.69
CA GLY A 214 3.75 42.38 29.78
C GLY A 214 4.32 43.10 28.55
N PRO A 215 5.58 43.56 28.61
CA PRO A 215 6.25 44.18 27.47
C PRO A 215 6.22 43.27 26.23
N GLY A 216 5.80 43.80 25.08
CA GLY A 216 5.68 43.04 23.82
C GLY A 216 4.42 42.16 23.72
N GLN A 217 3.46 42.31 24.64
CA GLN A 217 2.18 41.62 24.58
C GLN A 217 1.02 42.61 24.40
N VAL A 218 -0.06 42.14 23.78
CA VAL A 218 -1.30 42.90 23.59
C VAL A 218 -2.48 42.19 24.23
N HIS A 219 -3.44 42.99 24.69
CA HIS A 219 -4.74 42.50 25.14
C HIS A 219 -5.48 41.84 23.98
N PHE A 220 -6.16 40.73 24.27
CA PHE A 220 -7.12 40.13 23.36
C PHE A 220 -8.33 39.61 24.13
N GLN A 221 -9.46 39.49 23.43
CA GLN A 221 -10.68 38.86 23.92
C GLN A 221 -11.32 38.09 22.77
N ASN A 222 -11.82 36.88 23.04
CA ASN A 222 -12.53 36.04 22.09
C ASN A 222 -13.59 35.18 22.80
N GLY A 223 -14.19 34.23 22.08
CA GLY A 223 -15.24 33.35 22.60
C GLY A 223 -14.82 32.43 23.77
N CYS A 224 -13.54 32.38 24.12
CA CYS A 224 -13.03 31.51 25.19
C CYS A 224 -12.48 32.28 26.39
N GLY A 225 -12.30 33.60 26.26
CA GLY A 225 -11.88 34.45 27.36
C GLY A 225 -11.11 35.68 26.89
N CYS A 226 -10.39 36.27 27.84
CA CYS A 226 -9.53 37.42 27.61
C CYS A 226 -8.19 37.19 28.29
N GLY A 227 -7.17 37.84 27.73
CA GLY A 227 -5.81 37.70 28.24
C GLY A 227 -4.80 38.47 27.42
N CYS A 228 -3.56 37.98 27.45
CA CYS A 228 -2.42 38.59 26.77
C CYS A 228 -1.89 37.65 25.69
N LYS A 229 -1.56 38.21 24.53
CA LYS A 229 -0.84 37.47 23.47
C LYS A 229 0.41 38.22 23.03
N THR A 230 1.46 37.49 22.69
CA THR A 230 2.68 38.06 22.10
C THR A 230 2.39 38.52 20.67
N ILE A 231 2.95 39.67 20.28
CA ILE A 231 2.88 40.21 18.90
C ILE A 231 4.00 39.61 18.05
#